data_AF-A0A9W8N5Z4-F1
#
_entry.id   AF-A0A9W8N5Z4-F1
#
_cell.length_a   1.000
_cell.length_b   1.000
_cell.length_c   1.000
_cell.angle_alpha   90.00
_cell.angle_beta   90.00
_cell.angle_gamma   90.00
#
_symmetry.space_group_name_H-M   'P 1'
#
loop_
_entity.id
_entity.type
_entity.pdbx_description
1 polymer ?
#
loop_
_entity_poly.entity_id
_entity_poly.type
_entity_poly.pdbx_seq_one_letter_code
_entity_poly.pdbx_strand_id
1 'polypeptide(L)'
;MRSQIMTLVALGPLVASALPKHHRKCGGKPKQSSTGFPLSDISSFTAVPVESLPTSTYTTFSITTPTTTSTEAPESTITGPLEISDITTFSVVPYESLTYQNSYVESPITTGLPLSEEPSFSAVPAESIPTTSTFLTFTITPSTTPTSASSTSAAASYVVDDTYAKATAVAYKIGATKQCGNDDRLILPGEAWTVANSMYNADQMVGQQCTNFDGILETTEGVKEVKWTSITNIELVEDTKDVCKGYTNIGIGKNLNKKLKDIESIPAYFKWDRTNSTEFRGSNVFDFITAPTEGDGTSTASSEFMLWVRIWGGQVPIGYSRGPVATFDMFGATWKLYEGQNPASGVTVRSMLVDDNYDGVFQGDLKEWLDAMAQKGYIADDEYVTVGNAGTEVFYGKATMEATVALDIN
;
A
#
# COMPACT_ATOMS: atom_id res chain seq x y z
N MET A 1 -18.17 43.99 -2.78
CA MET A 1 -16.99 43.44 -2.08
C MET A 1 -17.50 42.51 -0.99
N ARG A 2 -17.50 41.20 -1.26
CA ARG A 2 -17.82 40.17 -0.26
C ARG A 2 -16.59 39.28 -0.16
N SER A 3 -15.88 39.36 0.96
CA SER A 3 -14.74 38.51 1.28
C SER A 3 -15.30 37.24 1.93
N GLN A 4 -15.25 36.12 1.22
CA GLN A 4 -15.47 34.80 1.82
C GLN A 4 -14.12 34.32 2.35
N ILE A 5 -14.03 34.21 3.66
CA ILE A 5 -12.92 33.57 4.35
C ILE A 5 -13.13 32.06 4.16
N MET A 6 -12.36 31.46 3.26
CA MET A 6 -12.25 30.01 3.13
C MET A 6 -11.42 29.49 4.31
N THR A 7 -12.05 28.73 5.19
CA THR A 7 -11.38 27.94 6.21
C THR A 7 -10.59 26.84 5.53
N LEU A 8 -9.27 26.97 5.54
CA LEU A 8 -8.33 25.97 5.05
C LEU A 8 -8.33 24.79 6.04
N VAL A 9 -8.99 23.68 5.69
CA VAL A 9 -8.85 22.42 6.42
C VAL A 9 -7.47 21.87 6.09
N ALA A 10 -6.59 21.88 7.09
CA ALA A 10 -5.28 21.25 7.01
C ALA A 10 -5.48 19.72 6.93
N LEU A 11 -5.30 19.16 5.74
CA LEU A 11 -5.14 17.72 5.54
C LEU A 11 -3.84 17.30 6.21
N GLY A 12 -3.95 16.49 7.27
CA GLY A 12 -2.82 15.89 7.97
C GLY A 12 -2.00 14.96 7.05
N PRO A 13 -0.77 14.62 7.43
CA PRO A 13 0.12 13.81 6.60
C PRO A 13 -0.43 12.38 6.49
N LEU A 14 -0.64 11.92 5.25
CA LEU A 14 -0.81 10.50 4.94
C LEU A 14 0.54 9.83 5.09
N VAL A 15 0.68 9.04 6.15
CA VAL A 15 1.87 8.29 6.49
C VAL A 15 1.79 6.93 5.80
N ALA A 16 2.70 6.67 4.85
CA ALA A 16 3.05 5.29 4.54
C ALA A 16 3.56 4.65 5.84
N SER A 17 2.86 3.62 6.32
CA SER A 17 3.04 3.07 7.67
C SER A 17 4.45 2.52 7.86
N ALA A 18 5.31 3.28 8.54
CA ALA A 18 6.66 2.89 8.92
C ALA A 18 6.65 1.83 10.04
N LEU A 19 7.57 0.86 9.93
CA LEU A 19 7.82 -0.19 10.93
C LEU A 19 8.13 0.39 12.33
N PRO A 20 7.75 -0.31 13.43
CA PRO A 20 8.14 0.09 14.78
C PRO A 20 9.66 -0.01 14.98
N LYS A 21 10.27 1.12 15.36
CA LYS A 21 11.68 1.24 15.72
C LYS A 21 12.00 0.38 16.94
N HIS A 22 12.65 -0.76 16.75
CA HIS A 22 13.36 -1.42 17.85
C HIS A 22 14.69 -0.70 18.14
N HIS A 23 14.69 0.11 19.20
CA HIS A 23 15.92 0.66 19.78
C HIS A 23 16.79 -0.47 20.36
N ARG A 24 17.75 -0.98 19.59
CA ARG A 24 18.93 -1.65 20.14
C ARG A 24 20.08 -0.66 20.27
N LYS A 25 20.38 -0.28 21.52
CA LYS A 25 21.66 0.32 21.89
C LYS A 25 22.78 -0.67 21.57
N CYS A 26 23.68 -0.32 20.65
CA CYS A 26 24.97 -1.00 20.52
C CYS A 26 26.08 0.03 20.76
N GLY A 27 26.72 -0.08 21.93
CA GLY A 27 28.01 0.52 22.22
C GLY A 27 29.12 -0.50 21.99
N GLY A 28 30.28 -0.01 21.54
CA GLY A 28 31.58 -0.64 21.79
C GLY A 28 32.09 -1.68 20.79
N LYS A 29 33.01 -1.26 19.91
CA LYS A 29 34.15 -2.08 19.45
C LYS A 29 35.05 -2.41 20.66
N PRO A 30 35.83 -3.52 20.73
CA PRO A 30 36.89 -3.78 19.72
C PRO A 30 37.38 -5.24 19.46
N LYS A 31 38.19 -5.32 18.38
CA LYS A 31 39.35 -6.19 18.09
C LYS A 31 39.19 -7.66 17.61
N GLN A 32 39.83 -7.89 16.47
CA GLN A 32 40.18 -9.18 15.85
C GLN A 32 41.15 -10.00 16.72
N SER A 33 40.97 -11.33 16.71
CA SER A 33 42.08 -12.30 16.67
C SER A 33 41.58 -13.63 16.12
N SER A 34 42.30 -14.15 15.13
CA SER A 34 42.16 -15.49 14.54
C SER A 34 42.72 -16.59 15.43
N THR A 35 42.16 -17.80 15.38
CA THR A 35 42.85 -19.10 15.24
C THR A 35 41.80 -20.22 15.17
N GLY A 36 42.06 -21.24 14.36
CA GLY A 36 41.09 -22.30 14.02
C GLY A 36 41.35 -23.66 14.67
N PHE A 37 40.29 -24.49 14.55
CA PHE A 37 40.16 -25.97 14.67
C PHE A 37 40.33 -26.66 16.04
N PRO A 38 39.74 -27.87 16.28
CA PRO A 38 38.85 -28.71 15.43
C PRO A 38 37.53 -29.18 16.10
N LEU A 39 36.70 -29.84 15.27
CA LEU A 39 35.46 -30.57 15.58
C LEU A 39 35.73 -31.90 16.32
N SER A 40 35.07 -32.09 17.47
CA SER A 40 34.46 -33.35 17.91
C SER A 40 33.81 -33.11 19.28
N ASP A 41 32.48 -33.18 19.36
CA ASP A 41 31.77 -33.97 20.37
C ASP A 41 30.27 -33.71 20.30
N ILE A 42 29.57 -34.77 19.90
CA ILE A 42 28.12 -34.90 19.91
C ILE A 42 27.75 -35.32 21.33
N SER A 43 26.87 -34.57 21.98
CA SER A 43 26.08 -35.10 23.09
C SER A 43 24.62 -34.70 22.92
N SER A 44 23.79 -35.73 22.86
CA SER A 44 22.33 -35.75 22.84
C SER A 44 21.72 -34.84 23.92
N PHE A 45 20.68 -34.08 23.55
CA PHE A 45 19.76 -33.49 24.50
C PHE A 45 18.41 -34.20 24.46
N THR A 46 17.97 -34.61 25.64
CA THR A 46 16.69 -35.25 25.94
C THR A 46 15.56 -34.23 25.91
N ALA A 47 14.44 -34.57 25.27
CA ALA A 47 13.22 -33.80 25.27
C ALA A 47 12.63 -33.66 26.69
N VAL A 48 12.19 -32.44 27.03
CA VAL A 48 11.47 -32.12 28.27
C VAL A 48 10.04 -31.68 27.88
N PRO A 49 8.98 -32.06 28.64
CA PRO A 49 7.59 -31.86 28.24
C PRO A 49 7.16 -30.39 28.31
N VAL A 50 6.21 -30.04 27.44
CA VAL A 50 5.50 -28.76 27.41
C VAL A 50 4.56 -28.67 28.61
N GLU A 51 4.91 -27.83 29.59
CA GLU A 51 4.00 -27.39 30.64
C GLU A 51 3.42 -26.01 30.30
N SER A 52 2.14 -25.89 30.62
CA SER A 52 1.19 -24.81 30.38
C SER A 52 1.68 -23.39 30.70
N LEU A 53 1.50 -22.46 29.76
CA LEU A 53 1.56 -21.02 30.00
C LEU A 53 0.14 -20.43 30.20
N PRO A 54 0.01 -19.36 31.01
CA PRO A 54 -1.27 -18.93 31.57
C PRO A 54 -2.14 -18.17 30.55
N THR A 55 -3.43 -18.43 30.63
CA THR A 55 -4.51 -17.74 29.92
C THR A 55 -4.57 -16.27 30.36
N SER A 56 -4.32 -15.34 29.45
CA SER A 56 -4.56 -13.91 29.66
C SER A 56 -6.05 -13.60 29.47
N THR A 57 -6.74 -13.25 30.55
CA THR A 57 -8.09 -12.70 30.52
C THR A 57 -8.07 -11.29 29.95
N TYR A 58 -8.85 -11.06 28.89
CA TYR A 58 -9.13 -9.72 28.37
C TYR A 58 -10.35 -9.14 29.10
N THR A 59 -10.21 -7.96 29.69
CA THR A 59 -11.32 -7.20 30.28
C THR A 59 -11.78 -6.14 29.28
N THR A 60 -12.99 -6.29 28.75
CA THR A 60 -13.66 -5.28 27.92
C THR A 60 -14.29 -4.22 28.82
N PHE A 61 -13.96 -2.94 28.57
CA PHE A 61 -14.63 -1.81 29.20
C PHE A 61 -15.64 -1.21 28.21
N SER A 62 -16.91 -1.19 28.59
CA SER A 62 -17.95 -0.44 27.88
C SER A 62 -18.14 0.91 28.57
N ILE A 63 -17.89 2.01 27.85
CA ILE A 63 -18.18 3.36 28.33
C ILE A 63 -19.59 3.73 27.85
N THR A 64 -20.54 3.78 28.79
CA THR A 64 -21.88 4.34 28.53
C THR A 64 -21.84 5.82 28.87
N THR A 65 -21.95 6.69 27.87
CA THR A 65 -22.07 8.14 28.07
C THR A 65 -23.49 8.47 28.56
N PRO A 66 -23.68 9.31 29.60
CA PRO A 66 -25.01 9.74 29.98
C PRO A 66 -25.56 10.74 28.97
N THR A 67 -26.72 10.43 28.41
CA THR A 67 -27.52 11.34 27.59
C THR A 67 -28.05 12.48 28.48
N THR A 68 -27.58 13.71 28.27
CA THR A 68 -28.19 14.90 28.86
C THR A 68 -29.31 15.38 27.96
N THR A 69 -30.54 15.20 28.43
CA THR A 69 -31.76 15.79 27.87
C THR A 69 -31.75 17.30 28.15
N SER A 70 -31.70 18.15 27.11
CA SER A 70 -31.94 19.59 27.24
C SER A 70 -33.34 19.92 26.73
N THR A 71 -34.19 20.37 27.64
CA THR A 71 -35.54 20.86 27.43
C THR A 71 -35.50 22.24 26.74
N GLU A 72 -36.26 22.42 25.66
CA GLU A 72 -36.54 23.72 25.03
C GLU A 72 -37.47 24.59 25.90
N ALA A 73 -37.20 25.92 25.93
CA ALA A 73 -38.14 27.03 25.76
C ALA A 73 -37.56 28.36 26.33
N PRO A 74 -38.06 29.56 25.93
CA PRO A 74 -38.48 30.00 24.61
C PRO A 74 -37.75 31.30 24.16
N GLU A 75 -37.98 31.68 22.90
CA GLU A 75 -37.54 32.93 22.27
C GLU A 75 -37.92 34.20 23.07
N SER A 76 -36.97 35.12 23.19
CA SER A 76 -37.26 36.53 23.47
C SER A 76 -36.37 37.44 22.62
N THR A 77 -37.03 38.15 21.71
CA THR A 77 -36.51 39.19 20.83
C THR A 77 -36.09 40.41 21.65
N ILE A 78 -34.83 40.84 21.55
CA ILE A 78 -34.38 42.17 22.02
C ILE A 78 -33.69 42.92 20.88
N THR A 79 -34.30 44.03 20.51
CA THR A 79 -33.81 45.07 19.62
C THR A 79 -32.95 46.08 20.37
N GLY A 80 -31.71 46.33 19.91
CA GLY A 80 -30.91 47.50 20.34
C GLY A 80 -29.39 47.25 20.33
N PRO A 81 -28.55 48.20 19.86
CA PRO A 81 -27.12 47.98 19.67
C PRO A 81 -26.30 48.42 20.89
N LEU A 82 -25.39 47.57 21.41
CA LEU A 82 -24.38 48.01 22.38
C LEU A 82 -23.02 47.29 22.22
N GLU A 83 -22.04 48.14 21.90
CA GLU A 83 -20.64 48.30 22.31
C GLU A 83 -19.73 47.12 22.72
N ILE A 84 -18.51 47.19 22.15
CA ILE A 84 -17.33 46.35 22.43
C ILE A 84 -16.65 46.87 23.70
N SER A 85 -16.86 46.19 24.81
CA SER A 85 -15.89 46.11 25.91
C SER A 85 -16.36 45.04 26.90
N ASP A 86 -15.83 43.82 26.78
CA ASP A 86 -15.63 42.86 27.89
C ASP A 86 -15.00 41.58 27.33
N ILE A 87 -13.68 41.63 27.08
CA ILE A 87 -12.89 40.42 26.88
C ILE A 87 -12.50 39.93 28.27
N THR A 88 -13.22 38.92 28.76
CA THR A 88 -12.82 38.14 29.94
C THR A 88 -11.74 37.15 29.54
N THR A 89 -10.54 37.32 30.07
CA THR A 89 -9.40 36.41 29.95
C THR A 89 -9.66 35.12 30.71
N PHE A 90 -9.60 33.97 30.03
CA PHE A 90 -9.58 32.65 30.68
C PHE A 90 -8.15 32.22 30.98
N SER A 91 -7.84 32.03 32.27
CA SER A 91 -6.62 31.36 32.73
C SER A 91 -6.84 29.85 32.75
N VAL A 92 -5.90 29.11 32.15
CA VAL A 92 -5.84 27.65 32.16
C VAL A 92 -5.32 27.17 33.52
N VAL A 93 -6.06 26.30 34.21
CA VAL A 93 -5.61 25.62 35.43
C VAL A 93 -5.18 24.18 35.06
N PRO A 94 -4.01 23.69 35.51
CA PRO A 94 -3.55 22.33 35.19
C PRO A 94 -4.35 21.26 35.95
N TYR A 95 -4.63 20.15 35.27
CA TYR A 95 -5.27 18.97 35.84
C TYR A 95 -4.24 18.09 36.55
N GLU A 96 -4.12 18.23 37.88
CA GLU A 96 -3.63 17.15 38.73
C GLU A 96 -4.47 17.08 40.00
N SER A 97 -4.66 15.86 40.49
CA SER A 97 -5.40 15.42 41.68
C SER A 97 -6.90 15.11 41.51
N LEU A 98 -7.20 13.86 41.13
CA LEU A 98 -8.38 13.16 41.66
C LEU A 98 -7.99 11.74 42.07
N THR A 99 -8.27 11.42 43.33
CA THR A 99 -8.06 10.14 44.01
C THR A 99 -9.21 9.17 43.71
N TYR A 100 -8.88 7.92 43.37
CA TYR A 100 -9.85 6.84 43.14
C TYR A 100 -10.23 6.13 44.46
N GLN A 101 -11.54 5.94 44.67
CA GLN A 101 -12.12 5.05 45.69
C GLN A 101 -12.81 3.88 44.98
N ASN A 102 -12.37 2.65 45.26
CA ASN A 102 -13.01 1.43 44.77
C ASN A 102 -14.13 1.00 45.73
N SER A 103 -15.29 0.64 45.18
CA SER A 103 -16.32 -0.12 45.90
C SER A 103 -16.75 -1.31 45.04
N TYR A 104 -16.83 -2.49 45.67
CA TYR A 104 -17.18 -3.77 45.04
C TYR A 104 -18.62 -4.14 45.41
N VAL A 105 -19.36 -4.67 44.44
CA VAL A 105 -20.66 -5.33 44.67
C VAL A 105 -20.62 -6.68 43.95
N GLU A 106 -20.76 -7.76 44.72
CA GLU A 106 -20.93 -9.14 44.22
C GLU A 106 -22.38 -9.40 43.80
N SER A 107 -22.58 -10.30 42.83
CA SER A 107 -23.88 -10.92 42.54
C SER A 107 -23.69 -12.37 42.05
N PRO A 108 -24.68 -13.26 42.28
CA PRO A 108 -24.41 -14.68 42.47
C PRO A 108 -24.50 -15.54 41.20
N ILE A 109 -23.82 -16.69 41.29
CA ILE A 109 -23.71 -17.79 40.32
C ILE A 109 -25.03 -18.58 40.24
N THR A 110 -25.41 -19.03 39.04
CA THR A 110 -26.39 -20.12 38.84
C THR A 110 -25.79 -21.18 37.91
N THR A 111 -25.90 -22.43 38.33
CA THR A 111 -25.45 -23.68 37.71
C THR A 111 -26.54 -24.33 36.84
N GLY A 112 -26.16 -25.04 35.77
CA GLY A 112 -27.04 -26.03 35.10
C GLY A 112 -26.74 -26.35 33.62
N LEU A 113 -26.04 -27.47 33.40
CA LEU A 113 -25.74 -28.25 32.15
C LEU A 113 -27.01 -28.83 31.44
N PRO A 114 -26.98 -29.49 30.24
CA PRO A 114 -25.85 -30.26 29.67
C PRO A 114 -25.55 -30.19 28.14
N LEU A 115 -24.38 -30.80 27.82
CA LEU A 115 -23.76 -31.14 26.53
C LEU A 115 -24.54 -32.15 25.67
N SER A 116 -24.49 -31.95 24.34
CA SER A 116 -24.41 -32.95 23.23
C SER A 116 -24.36 -32.14 21.92
N GLU A 117 -23.58 -32.35 20.85
CA GLU A 117 -22.91 -33.51 20.25
C GLU A 117 -21.66 -33.01 19.47
N GLU A 118 -20.60 -33.83 19.41
CA GLU A 118 -19.48 -33.66 18.48
C GLU A 118 -19.72 -34.47 17.19
N PRO A 119 -19.33 -33.97 16.00
CA PRO A 119 -19.22 -34.81 14.81
C PRO A 119 -17.80 -35.41 14.68
N SER A 120 -17.75 -36.74 14.70
CA SER A 120 -16.58 -37.56 14.37
C SER A 120 -16.28 -37.57 12.87
N PHE A 121 -15.03 -37.36 12.46
CA PHE A 121 -14.53 -37.70 11.12
C PHE A 121 -13.56 -38.89 11.21
N SER A 122 -13.87 -39.97 10.48
CA SER A 122 -13.03 -41.16 10.35
C SER A 122 -11.86 -40.92 9.40
N ALA A 123 -10.66 -41.20 9.88
CA ALA A 123 -9.46 -41.35 9.06
C ALA A 123 -9.46 -42.74 8.38
N VAL A 124 -9.14 -42.77 7.08
CA VAL A 124 -8.90 -44.00 6.31
C VAL A 124 -7.40 -44.30 6.34
N PRO A 125 -6.97 -45.54 6.62
CA PRO A 125 -5.55 -45.88 6.69
C PRO A 125 -4.91 -46.05 5.31
N ALA A 126 -3.65 -45.66 5.22
CA ALA A 126 -2.74 -45.95 4.11
C ALA A 126 -2.19 -47.38 4.24
N GLU A 127 -2.29 -48.17 3.18
CA GLU A 127 -1.52 -49.41 3.00
C GLU A 127 -1.02 -49.55 1.56
N SER A 128 0.04 -50.35 1.47
CA SER A 128 1.16 -50.39 0.53
C SER A 128 0.95 -51.16 -0.78
N ILE A 129 1.48 -50.56 -1.85
CA ILE A 129 2.17 -51.07 -3.06
C ILE A 129 2.28 -52.61 -3.26
N PRO A 130 2.00 -53.11 -4.49
CA PRO A 130 2.70 -54.25 -5.05
C PRO A 130 3.71 -53.85 -6.15
N THR A 131 4.89 -54.44 -6.03
CA THR A 131 6.03 -54.46 -6.96
C THR A 131 5.68 -55.21 -8.25
N THR A 132 5.92 -54.61 -9.42
CA THR A 132 6.34 -55.37 -10.60
C THR A 132 7.12 -54.50 -11.57
N SER A 133 8.29 -55.02 -11.93
CA SER A 133 9.31 -54.44 -12.77
C SER A 133 9.04 -54.75 -14.24
N THR A 134 9.07 -53.73 -15.09
CA THR A 134 9.41 -53.87 -16.52
C THR A 134 10.24 -52.68 -16.93
N PHE A 135 11.54 -52.93 -17.14
CA PHE A 135 12.50 -51.97 -17.67
C PHE A 135 12.27 -51.76 -19.17
N LEU A 136 12.04 -50.50 -19.58
CA LEU A 136 12.21 -50.06 -20.96
C LEU A 136 13.48 -49.22 -21.02
N THR A 137 14.48 -49.75 -21.71
CA THR A 137 15.75 -49.08 -22.01
C THR A 137 15.53 -48.12 -23.17
N PHE A 138 15.77 -46.82 -22.96
CA PHE A 138 15.95 -45.88 -24.06
C PHE A 138 17.33 -45.22 -23.96
N THR A 139 18.05 -45.31 -25.07
CA THR A 139 19.39 -44.80 -25.30
C THR A 139 19.35 -43.28 -25.42
N ILE A 140 20.12 -42.56 -24.59
CA ILE A 140 20.32 -41.11 -24.73
C ILE A 140 21.54 -40.90 -25.61
N THR A 141 21.31 -40.36 -26.82
CA THR A 141 22.34 -39.83 -27.70
C THR A 141 22.64 -38.38 -27.28
N PRO A 142 23.91 -37.95 -27.12
CA PRO A 142 24.22 -36.57 -26.80
C PRO A 142 24.08 -35.72 -28.07
N SER A 143 23.08 -34.83 -28.11
CA SER A 143 22.95 -33.83 -29.16
C SER A 143 23.54 -32.50 -28.71
N THR A 144 24.37 -31.96 -29.58
CA THR A 144 25.17 -30.74 -29.47
C THR A 144 24.37 -29.49 -29.11
N THR A 145 24.97 -28.70 -28.22
CA THR A 145 24.62 -27.33 -27.84
C THR A 145 24.42 -26.43 -29.07
N PRO A 146 23.32 -25.66 -29.16
CA PRO A 146 23.33 -24.41 -29.90
C PRO A 146 23.51 -23.23 -28.93
N THR A 147 24.53 -22.45 -29.25
CA THR A 147 24.88 -21.14 -28.74
C THR A 147 23.67 -20.26 -28.47
N SER A 148 23.63 -19.62 -27.30
CA SER A 148 22.64 -18.62 -26.91
C SER A 148 22.54 -17.51 -27.96
N ALA A 149 21.48 -17.55 -28.77
CA ALA A 149 21.03 -16.40 -29.52
C ALA A 149 20.29 -15.49 -28.55
N SER A 150 20.78 -14.25 -28.42
CA SER A 150 20.08 -13.17 -27.72
C SER A 150 18.71 -13.01 -28.39
N SER A 151 17.66 -13.51 -27.73
CA SER A 151 16.29 -13.33 -28.18
C SER A 151 15.88 -11.91 -27.81
N THR A 152 15.87 -11.02 -28.80
CA THR A 152 14.99 -9.86 -28.76
C THR A 152 13.56 -10.37 -28.62
N SER A 153 13.02 -10.32 -27.40
CA SER A 153 11.60 -10.52 -27.14
C SER A 153 10.86 -9.36 -27.80
N ALA A 154 10.30 -9.60 -28.98
CA ALA A 154 9.19 -8.80 -29.47
C ALA A 154 8.01 -9.08 -28.53
N ALA A 155 7.84 -8.24 -27.50
CA ALA A 155 6.74 -8.32 -26.57
C ALA A 155 5.51 -7.67 -27.18
N ALA A 156 4.36 -8.30 -26.97
CA ALA A 156 3.05 -7.85 -27.42
C ALA A 156 2.78 -6.42 -26.93
N SER A 157 2.61 -5.52 -27.88
CA SER A 157 2.24 -4.14 -27.64
C SER A 157 0.71 -4.10 -27.49
N TYR A 158 0.19 -4.14 -26.26
CA TYR A 158 -1.22 -3.81 -25.97
C TYR A 158 -1.45 -2.30 -26.00
N VAL A 159 -0.76 -1.65 -26.92
CA VAL A 159 -0.64 -0.20 -26.99
C VAL A 159 -1.73 0.33 -27.89
N VAL A 160 -2.63 1.11 -27.29
CA VAL A 160 -3.45 2.06 -28.03
C VAL A 160 -2.84 3.47 -27.89
N ASP A 161 -1.50 3.60 -28.03
CA ASP A 161 -0.78 4.91 -28.02
C ASP A 161 -1.32 5.84 -29.11
N ASP A 162 -1.93 5.30 -30.17
CA ASP A 162 -2.55 6.08 -31.24
C ASP A 162 -3.91 6.70 -30.87
N THR A 163 -4.50 6.39 -29.70
CA THR A 163 -5.79 7.00 -29.27
C THR A 163 -5.64 8.07 -28.20
N TYR A 164 -4.53 8.10 -27.46
CA TYR A 164 -4.34 9.15 -26.47
C TYR A 164 -3.83 10.42 -27.16
N ALA A 165 -4.53 11.53 -26.96
CA ALA A 165 -4.19 12.78 -27.61
C ALA A 165 -2.77 13.21 -27.22
N LYS A 166 -1.96 13.58 -28.22
CA LYS A 166 -0.59 14.01 -27.97
C LYS A 166 -0.58 15.29 -27.14
N ALA A 167 -0.01 15.22 -25.94
CA ALA A 167 0.19 16.39 -25.10
C ALA A 167 1.46 17.17 -25.48
N THR A 168 1.44 18.47 -25.20
CA THR A 168 2.58 19.38 -25.40
C THR A 168 2.87 20.16 -24.12
N ALA A 169 4.14 20.55 -23.92
CA ALA A 169 4.52 21.25 -22.70
C ALA A 169 3.82 22.62 -22.61
N VAL A 170 3.24 22.89 -21.46
CA VAL A 170 2.61 24.18 -21.14
C VAL A 170 3.40 24.91 -20.06
N ALA A 171 3.30 26.23 -20.04
CA ALA A 171 3.93 27.04 -19.00
C ALA A 171 3.27 26.75 -17.64
N TYR A 172 4.06 26.36 -16.66
CA TYR A 172 3.61 26.10 -15.30
C TYR A 172 4.35 26.99 -14.29
N LYS A 173 3.68 27.33 -13.19
CA LYS A 173 4.19 28.32 -12.22
C LYS A 173 5.45 27.84 -11.49
N ILE A 174 5.61 26.53 -11.35
CA ILE A 174 6.77 25.91 -10.70
C ILE A 174 7.63 25.28 -11.79
N GLY A 175 8.94 25.48 -11.72
CA GLY A 175 9.91 24.83 -12.60
C GLY A 175 10.24 23.40 -12.14
N ALA A 176 11.15 22.75 -12.88
CA ALA A 176 11.58 21.40 -12.53
C ALA A 176 12.19 21.34 -11.12
N THR A 177 11.93 20.24 -10.39
CA THR A 177 12.39 20.04 -9.01
C THR A 177 13.35 18.87 -8.91
N LYS A 178 14.12 18.85 -7.81
CA LYS A 178 14.94 17.70 -7.44
C LYS A 178 14.54 17.24 -6.04
N GLN A 179 13.72 16.20 -5.96
CA GLN A 179 13.24 15.66 -4.68
C GLN A 179 13.99 14.37 -4.37
N CYS A 180 14.88 14.38 -3.38
CA CYS A 180 15.74 13.26 -3.05
C CYS A 180 15.73 12.91 -1.55
N GLY A 181 15.03 13.71 -0.73
CA GLY A 181 14.68 13.35 0.62
C GLY A 181 13.64 12.22 0.60
N ASN A 182 13.65 11.40 1.66
CA ASN A 182 12.81 10.20 1.71
C ASN A 182 11.31 10.54 1.61
N ASP A 183 10.89 11.60 2.29
CA ASP A 183 9.49 12.04 2.38
C ASP A 183 9.22 13.31 1.56
N ASP A 184 10.10 13.65 0.62
CA ASP A 184 9.92 14.84 -0.20
C ASP A 184 8.61 14.74 -1.00
N ARG A 185 7.83 15.83 -0.94
CA ARG A 185 6.50 15.93 -1.54
C ARG A 185 6.28 17.33 -2.11
N LEU A 186 5.83 17.40 -3.35
CA LEU A 186 5.42 18.62 -4.04
C LEU A 186 3.95 18.56 -4.39
N ILE A 187 3.13 19.36 -3.71
CA ILE A 187 1.73 19.61 -4.09
C ILE A 187 1.73 20.62 -5.23
N LEU A 188 1.16 20.27 -6.38
CA LEU A 188 1.16 21.12 -7.57
C LEU A 188 0.05 22.19 -7.47
N PRO A 189 0.39 23.50 -7.35
CA PRO A 189 -0.61 24.55 -7.16
C PRO A 189 -1.60 24.65 -8.33
N GLY A 190 -2.89 24.57 -8.01
CA GLY A 190 -3.96 24.67 -9.01
C GLY A 190 -4.27 23.36 -9.71
N GLU A 191 -3.40 22.35 -9.65
CA GLU A 191 -3.65 21.04 -10.23
C GLU A 191 -4.26 20.08 -9.20
N ALA A 192 -4.60 18.88 -9.64
CA ALA A 192 -5.15 17.80 -8.82
C ALA A 192 -4.08 16.81 -8.35
N TRP A 193 -2.78 17.15 -8.43
CA TRP A 193 -1.71 16.18 -8.22
C TRP A 193 -0.68 16.59 -7.18
N THR A 194 -0.05 15.57 -6.63
CA THR A 194 1.18 15.64 -5.85
C THR A 194 2.26 14.80 -6.51
N VAL A 195 3.50 15.27 -6.54
CA VAL A 195 4.69 14.46 -6.87
C VAL A 195 5.43 14.08 -5.58
N ALA A 196 5.62 12.79 -5.30
CA ALA A 196 6.19 12.32 -4.03
C ALA A 196 7.29 11.27 -4.22
N ASN A 197 8.35 11.33 -3.41
CA ASN A 197 9.42 10.34 -3.41
C ASN A 197 9.10 9.10 -2.54
N SER A 198 8.47 9.33 -1.38
CA SER A 198 7.89 8.32 -0.46
C SER A 198 8.74 7.05 -0.24
N MET A 199 9.97 7.23 0.24
CA MET A 199 10.91 6.15 0.57
C MET A 199 10.75 5.64 2.00
N TYR A 200 9.64 4.95 2.26
CA TYR A 200 9.24 4.51 3.60
C TYR A 200 10.15 3.46 4.25
N ASN A 201 11.00 2.78 3.47
CA ASN A 201 12.02 1.83 3.95
C ASN A 201 13.44 2.31 3.58
N ALA A 202 13.67 3.62 3.59
CA ALA A 202 14.96 4.24 3.28
C ALA A 202 16.09 3.88 4.26
N ASP A 203 15.80 3.40 5.46
CA ASP A 203 16.80 2.88 6.39
C ASP A 203 17.37 1.51 5.96
N GLN A 204 16.67 0.81 5.06
CA GLN A 204 17.05 -0.49 4.50
C GLN A 204 17.67 -0.39 3.10
N MET A 205 17.85 0.82 2.56
CA MET A 205 18.53 1.06 1.27
C MET A 205 19.97 1.54 1.49
N VAL A 206 20.88 1.09 0.63
CA VAL A 206 22.20 1.72 0.46
C VAL A 206 22.17 2.46 -0.86
N GLY A 207 22.19 3.80 -0.81
CA GLY A 207 22.00 4.64 -1.99
C GLY A 207 20.84 5.61 -1.83
N GLN A 208 20.23 6.00 -2.95
CA GLN A 208 19.18 7.04 -2.98
C GLN A 208 18.21 6.85 -4.15
N GLN A 209 16.96 7.24 -3.92
CA GLN A 209 15.94 7.45 -4.95
C GLN A 209 15.61 8.95 -5.00
N CYS A 210 15.45 9.49 -6.21
CA CYS A 210 14.94 10.85 -6.42
C CYS A 210 13.73 10.86 -7.34
N THR A 211 12.79 11.78 -7.10
CA THR A 211 11.54 11.96 -7.85
C THR A 211 11.35 13.40 -8.27
N ASN A 212 11.61 13.68 -9.53
CA ASN A 212 11.68 15.04 -10.03
C ASN A 212 10.37 15.39 -10.76
N PHE A 213 9.77 16.51 -10.41
CA PHE A 213 8.77 17.12 -11.28
C PHE A 213 9.50 17.82 -12.43
N ASP A 214 9.07 17.60 -13.67
CA ASP A 214 9.72 18.19 -14.85
C ASP A 214 8.83 19.19 -15.59
N GLY A 215 7.50 19.08 -15.46
CA GLY A 215 6.56 20.02 -16.05
C GLY A 215 5.14 19.48 -16.17
N ILE A 216 4.24 20.31 -16.72
CA ILE A 216 2.90 19.91 -17.13
C ILE A 216 2.85 19.84 -18.65
N LEU A 217 2.23 18.78 -19.16
CA LEU A 217 1.82 18.67 -20.56
C LEU A 217 0.30 18.86 -20.65
N GLU A 218 -0.17 19.34 -21.79
CA GLU A 218 -1.61 19.48 -22.06
C GLU A 218 -1.92 19.03 -23.49
N THR A 219 -2.99 18.24 -23.63
CA THR A 219 -3.56 17.80 -24.90
C THR A 219 -4.37 18.92 -25.55
N THR A 220 -4.75 18.74 -26.82
CA THR A 220 -5.63 19.70 -27.52
C THR A 220 -7.02 19.81 -26.91
N GLU A 221 -7.44 18.78 -26.17
CA GLU A 221 -8.73 18.67 -25.48
C GLU A 221 -8.66 19.19 -24.03
N GLY A 222 -7.51 19.68 -23.58
CA GLY A 222 -7.32 20.25 -22.24
C GLY A 222 -7.04 19.24 -21.14
N VAL A 223 -6.83 17.96 -21.47
CA VAL A 223 -6.35 16.95 -20.50
C VAL A 223 -4.90 17.26 -20.16
N LYS A 224 -4.62 17.43 -18.87
CA LYS A 224 -3.27 17.72 -18.36
C LYS A 224 -2.58 16.48 -17.85
N GLU A 225 -1.26 16.49 -17.96
CA GLU A 225 -0.40 15.40 -17.55
C GLU A 225 0.80 15.92 -16.76
N VAL A 226 1.20 15.19 -15.71
CA VAL A 226 2.42 15.46 -14.96
C VAL A 226 3.58 14.76 -15.64
N LYS A 227 4.54 15.52 -16.16
CA LYS A 227 5.83 15.01 -16.61
C LYS A 227 6.79 14.94 -15.41
N TRP A 228 7.39 13.78 -15.18
CA TRP A 228 8.25 13.52 -14.03
C TRP A 228 9.34 12.50 -14.33
N THR A 229 10.38 12.49 -13.50
CA THR A 229 11.51 11.56 -13.62
C THR A 229 11.77 10.84 -12.30
N SER A 230 11.92 9.51 -12.35
CA SER A 230 12.37 8.66 -11.25
C SER A 230 13.82 8.25 -11.48
N ILE A 231 14.72 8.67 -10.59
CA ILE A 231 16.14 8.33 -10.64
C ILE A 231 16.48 7.43 -9.47
N THR A 232 16.73 6.16 -9.77
CA THR A 232 17.14 5.15 -8.79
C THR A 232 18.65 4.98 -8.83
N ASN A 233 19.30 5.08 -7.67
CA ASN A 233 20.68 4.68 -7.46
C ASN A 233 20.78 3.97 -6.10
N ILE A 234 20.21 2.77 -6.03
CA ILE A 234 20.16 1.93 -4.82
C ILE A 234 20.95 0.64 -5.09
N GLU A 235 21.89 0.32 -4.22
CA GLU A 235 22.71 -0.88 -4.33
C GLU A 235 21.89 -2.14 -4.05
N LEU A 236 22.23 -3.23 -4.76
CA LEU A 236 21.75 -4.55 -4.42
C LEU A 236 22.43 -5.01 -3.12
N VAL A 237 21.64 -5.13 -2.07
CA VAL A 237 22.04 -5.71 -0.78
C VAL A 237 21.25 -6.97 -0.57
N GLU A 238 21.94 -8.12 -0.43
CA GLU A 238 21.30 -9.44 -0.39
C GLU A 238 20.22 -9.55 0.69
N ASP A 239 20.51 -9.05 1.90
CA ASP A 239 19.60 -9.11 3.04
C ASP A 239 18.30 -8.31 2.85
N THR A 240 18.30 -7.29 1.99
CA THR A 240 17.14 -6.40 1.75
C THR A 240 16.68 -6.41 0.29
N LYS A 241 17.13 -7.37 -0.52
CA LYS A 241 16.83 -7.44 -1.96
C LYS A 241 15.34 -7.64 -2.27
N ASP A 242 14.60 -8.25 -1.34
CA ASP A 242 13.15 -8.52 -1.41
C ASP A 242 12.33 -7.49 -0.61
N VAL A 243 12.95 -6.42 -0.10
CA VAL A 243 12.27 -5.35 0.62
C VAL A 243 12.03 -4.18 -0.34
N CYS A 244 10.76 -3.83 -0.58
CA CYS A 244 10.40 -2.59 -1.27
C CYS A 244 10.90 -1.39 -0.45
N LYS A 245 11.68 -0.50 -1.06
CA LYS A 245 12.28 0.67 -0.40
C LYS A 245 11.33 1.86 -0.32
N GLY A 246 10.37 1.93 -1.23
CA GLY A 246 9.46 3.05 -1.34
C GLY A 246 8.63 3.02 -2.60
N TYR A 247 7.72 3.98 -2.68
CA TYR A 247 6.80 4.16 -3.79
C TYR A 247 6.84 5.59 -4.30
N THR A 248 7.70 5.86 -5.28
CA THR A 248 7.76 7.17 -5.94
C THR A 248 6.54 7.33 -6.85
N ASN A 249 5.79 8.42 -6.72
CA ASN A 249 4.46 8.49 -7.32
C ASN A 249 3.98 9.90 -7.67
N ILE A 250 2.98 9.90 -8.55
CA ILE A 250 2.03 10.99 -8.78
C ILE A 250 0.72 10.60 -8.09
N GLY A 251 0.34 11.35 -7.08
CA GLY A 251 -0.87 11.11 -6.29
C GLY A 251 -1.98 12.11 -6.56
N ILE A 252 -3.23 11.64 -6.59
CA ILE A 252 -4.42 12.50 -6.66
C ILE A 252 -4.52 13.30 -5.35
N GLY A 253 -4.79 14.60 -5.47
CA GLY A 253 -4.93 15.55 -4.37
C GLY A 253 -6.29 16.25 -4.31
N LYS A 254 -7.20 15.95 -5.24
CA LYS A 254 -8.57 16.50 -5.31
C LYS A 254 -9.55 15.41 -5.72
N ASN A 255 -10.85 15.62 -5.52
CA ASN A 255 -11.92 14.69 -5.90
C ASN A 255 -11.87 13.28 -5.28
N LEU A 256 -10.95 13.05 -4.33
CA LEU A 256 -10.97 11.90 -3.43
C LEU A 256 -12.16 11.98 -2.47
N ASN A 257 -12.36 10.94 -1.68
CA ASN A 257 -13.41 10.83 -0.67
C ASN A 257 -14.83 10.90 -1.26
N LYS A 258 -14.98 10.48 -2.52
CA LYS A 258 -16.27 10.14 -3.12
C LYS A 258 -16.55 8.65 -2.91
N LYS A 259 -17.82 8.29 -2.77
CA LYS A 259 -18.21 6.87 -2.76
C LYS A 259 -18.00 6.28 -4.15
N LEU A 260 -17.59 5.02 -4.23
CA LEU A 260 -17.29 4.35 -5.50
C LEU A 260 -18.48 4.43 -6.49
N LYS A 261 -19.70 4.25 -5.99
CA LYS A 261 -20.94 4.37 -6.78
C LYS A 261 -21.24 5.77 -7.32
N ASP A 262 -20.67 6.81 -6.71
CA ASP A 262 -20.90 8.22 -7.06
C ASP A 262 -19.79 8.77 -7.98
N ILE A 263 -18.74 7.99 -8.25
CA ILE A 263 -17.70 8.30 -9.23
C ILE A 263 -18.22 7.94 -10.62
N GLU A 264 -18.01 8.79 -11.62
CA GLU A 264 -18.44 8.48 -13.00
C GLU A 264 -17.36 7.72 -13.77
N SER A 265 -16.10 8.18 -13.64
CA SER A 265 -14.93 7.60 -14.30
C SER A 265 -13.65 7.94 -13.53
N ILE A 266 -12.63 7.10 -13.70
CA ILE A 266 -11.27 7.31 -13.20
C ILE A 266 -10.31 7.16 -14.39
N PRO A 267 -10.31 8.11 -15.34
CA PRO A 267 -9.42 8.04 -16.50
C PRO A 267 -7.97 8.07 -16.05
N ALA A 268 -7.20 7.11 -16.55
CA ALA A 268 -5.79 6.95 -16.23
C ALA A 268 -4.95 6.77 -17.51
N TYR A 269 -3.84 7.49 -17.54
CA TYR A 269 -2.79 7.36 -18.52
C TYR A 269 -1.45 7.40 -17.80
N PHE A 270 -0.61 6.41 -18.07
CA PHE A 270 0.74 6.32 -17.51
C PHE A 270 1.68 5.86 -18.61
N LYS A 271 2.52 6.77 -19.10
CA LYS A 271 3.58 6.50 -20.07
C LYS A 271 4.95 6.58 -19.40
N TRP A 272 5.86 5.70 -19.74
CA TRP A 272 7.21 5.66 -19.21
C TRP A 272 8.22 5.19 -20.25
N ASP A 273 9.45 5.69 -20.11
CA ASP A 273 10.64 5.13 -20.74
C ASP A 273 11.71 4.94 -19.66
N ARG A 274 12.38 3.78 -19.64
CA ARG A 274 13.35 3.45 -18.58
C ARG A 274 14.67 3.02 -19.17
N THR A 275 15.73 3.69 -18.72
CA THR A 275 17.12 3.33 -19.01
C THR A 275 17.79 2.79 -17.75
N ASN A 276 18.54 1.70 -17.92
CA ASN A 276 19.17 0.97 -16.82
C ASN A 276 20.69 0.90 -17.04
N SER A 277 21.46 1.31 -16.04
CA SER A 277 22.92 1.11 -15.99
C SER A 277 23.32 -0.16 -15.23
N THR A 278 22.45 -0.66 -14.36
CA THR A 278 22.55 -1.97 -13.72
C THR A 278 21.21 -2.68 -13.79
N GLU A 279 21.13 -3.91 -13.31
CA GLU A 279 19.84 -4.54 -13.03
C GLU A 279 18.97 -3.61 -12.16
N PHE A 280 17.70 -3.52 -12.53
CA PHE A 280 16.68 -2.77 -11.80
C PHE A 280 15.59 -3.75 -11.36
N ARG A 281 15.23 -3.67 -10.08
CA ARG A 281 14.10 -4.40 -9.52
C ARG A 281 13.05 -3.43 -8.98
N GLY A 282 11.82 -3.61 -9.43
CA GLY A 282 10.70 -2.73 -9.11
C GLY A 282 9.52 -2.93 -10.04
N SER A 283 8.47 -2.15 -9.86
CA SER A 283 7.23 -2.22 -10.64
C SER A 283 6.67 -0.84 -10.92
N ASN A 284 5.94 -0.68 -12.02
CA ASN A 284 4.99 0.43 -12.16
C ASN A 284 3.61 -0.05 -11.74
N VAL A 285 2.95 0.75 -10.91
CA VAL A 285 1.75 0.35 -10.18
C VAL A 285 0.78 1.53 -10.10
N PHE A 286 -0.52 1.26 -10.20
CA PHE A 286 -1.56 2.14 -9.64
C PHE A 286 -1.94 1.62 -8.27
N ASP A 287 -2.03 2.51 -7.28
CA ASP A 287 -2.27 2.17 -5.88
C ASP A 287 -3.45 3.00 -5.34
N PHE A 288 -4.51 2.32 -4.93
CA PHE A 288 -5.77 2.90 -4.51
C PHE A 288 -6.18 2.34 -3.15
N ILE A 289 -6.72 3.19 -2.29
CA ILE A 289 -7.27 2.76 -1.00
C ILE A 289 -8.75 3.12 -0.97
N THR A 290 -9.58 2.15 -0.57
CA THR A 290 -10.99 2.38 -0.24
C THR A 290 -11.23 2.19 1.24
N ALA A 291 -12.24 2.88 1.78
CA ALA A 291 -12.65 2.68 3.15
C ALA A 291 -14.14 2.95 3.36
N PRO A 292 -14.78 2.30 4.35
CA PRO A 292 -16.17 2.57 4.72
C PRO A 292 -16.35 3.96 5.36
N THR A 293 -15.28 4.56 5.87
CA THR A 293 -15.28 5.90 6.47
C THR A 293 -14.53 6.87 5.57
N GLU A 294 -15.14 8.03 5.30
CA GLU A 294 -14.55 9.09 4.50
C GLU A 294 -13.17 9.51 5.05
N GLY A 295 -12.17 9.58 4.17
CA GLY A 295 -10.81 10.02 4.54
C GLY A 295 -9.97 9.00 5.30
N ASP A 296 -10.48 7.81 5.61
CA ASP A 296 -9.67 6.74 6.19
C ASP A 296 -8.84 6.03 5.11
N GLY A 297 -7.52 5.98 5.33
CA GLY A 297 -6.59 5.26 4.46
C GLY A 297 -5.65 4.34 5.22
N THR A 298 -5.88 4.11 6.52
CA THR A 298 -4.88 3.44 7.37
C THR A 298 -5.44 2.36 8.29
N SER A 299 -6.74 2.38 8.58
CA SER A 299 -7.34 1.37 9.47
C SER A 299 -7.45 0.02 8.78
N THR A 300 -7.55 -1.06 9.56
CA THR A 300 -7.79 -2.41 9.01
C THR A 300 -9.17 -2.57 8.36
N ALA A 301 -10.05 -1.57 8.46
CA ALA A 301 -11.32 -1.55 7.75
C ALA A 301 -11.16 -1.05 6.30
N SER A 302 -10.01 -0.48 5.93
CA SER A 302 -9.71 -0.11 4.56
C SER A 302 -9.24 -1.32 3.74
N SER A 303 -9.34 -1.19 2.42
CA SER A 303 -8.76 -2.12 1.45
C SER A 303 -7.78 -1.37 0.54
N GLU A 304 -6.58 -1.93 0.37
CA GLU A 304 -5.58 -1.44 -0.57
C GLU A 304 -5.65 -2.27 -1.85
N PHE A 305 -5.71 -1.59 -2.99
CA PHE A 305 -5.80 -2.17 -4.31
C PHE A 305 -4.62 -1.70 -5.14
N MET A 306 -3.90 -2.65 -5.71
CA MET A 306 -2.75 -2.36 -6.55
C MET A 306 -2.92 -2.97 -7.94
N LEU A 307 -2.77 -2.18 -8.99
CA LEU A 307 -2.76 -2.65 -10.38
C LEU A 307 -1.34 -2.58 -10.93
N TRP A 308 -0.69 -3.73 -11.06
CA TRP A 308 0.72 -3.85 -11.43
C TRP A 308 0.88 -3.94 -12.95
N VAL A 309 1.06 -2.80 -13.61
CA VAL A 309 1.13 -2.72 -15.08
C VAL A 309 2.48 -3.14 -15.65
N ARG A 310 3.55 -3.08 -14.86
CA ARG A 310 4.88 -3.51 -15.27
C ARG A 310 5.71 -4.00 -14.09
N ILE A 311 6.42 -5.11 -14.28
CA ILE A 311 7.29 -5.77 -13.32
C ILE A 311 8.70 -5.92 -13.88
N TRP A 312 9.72 -5.57 -13.11
CA TRP A 312 11.14 -5.80 -13.41
C TRP A 312 11.84 -6.52 -12.26
N GLY A 313 12.58 -7.60 -12.57
CA GLY A 313 13.37 -8.32 -11.57
C GLY A 313 12.57 -9.31 -10.70
N GLY A 314 11.38 -9.74 -11.15
CA GLY A 314 10.65 -10.87 -10.58
C GLY A 314 10.19 -10.70 -9.12
N GLN A 315 10.04 -9.46 -8.68
CA GLN A 315 9.34 -9.12 -7.45
C GLN A 315 7.85 -9.44 -7.55
N VAL A 316 7.23 -9.68 -6.39
CA VAL A 316 5.88 -10.23 -6.29
C VAL A 316 5.09 -9.47 -5.23
N PRO A 317 3.76 -9.38 -5.36
CA PRO A 317 2.91 -8.67 -4.41
C PRO A 317 2.77 -9.40 -3.08
N ILE A 318 2.21 -8.69 -2.11
CA ILE A 318 1.71 -9.29 -0.87
C ILE A 318 0.72 -10.41 -1.21
N GLY A 319 0.89 -11.57 -0.57
CA GLY A 319 0.01 -12.72 -0.75
C GLY A 319 0.34 -13.63 -1.93
N TYR A 320 1.35 -13.32 -2.75
CA TYR A 320 1.70 -14.09 -3.95
C TYR A 320 1.88 -15.60 -3.70
N SER A 321 2.51 -15.98 -2.59
CA SER A 321 2.77 -17.38 -2.23
C SER A 321 1.51 -18.22 -1.98
N ARG A 322 0.35 -17.58 -1.80
CA ARG A 322 -0.95 -18.25 -1.62
C ARG A 322 -1.62 -18.60 -2.95
N GLY A 323 -1.06 -18.14 -4.07
CA GLY A 323 -1.65 -18.24 -5.39
C GLY A 323 -2.73 -17.19 -5.64
N PRO A 324 -3.20 -17.07 -6.89
CA PRO A 324 -4.23 -16.11 -7.25
C PRO A 324 -5.59 -16.52 -6.67
N VAL A 325 -6.35 -15.54 -6.20
CA VAL A 325 -7.71 -15.72 -5.67
C VAL A 325 -8.80 -15.48 -6.72
N ALA A 326 -8.47 -14.79 -7.81
CA ALA A 326 -9.35 -14.56 -8.95
C ALA A 326 -8.56 -14.23 -10.23
N THR A 327 -9.25 -14.28 -11.37
CA THR A 327 -8.73 -13.88 -12.69
C THR A 327 -9.74 -12.97 -13.38
N PHE A 328 -9.26 -11.95 -14.07
CA PHE A 328 -10.05 -10.95 -14.77
C PHE A 328 -9.47 -10.68 -16.15
N ASP A 329 -10.34 -10.42 -17.13
CA ASP A 329 -9.95 -9.93 -18.44
C ASP A 329 -10.42 -8.47 -18.57
N MET A 330 -9.48 -7.53 -18.58
CA MET A 330 -9.75 -6.09 -18.63
C MET A 330 -8.53 -5.34 -19.18
N PHE A 331 -8.76 -4.13 -19.70
CA PHE A 331 -7.71 -3.33 -20.36
C PHE A 331 -6.97 -4.07 -21.49
N GLY A 332 -7.62 -5.06 -22.12
CA GLY A 332 -7.01 -5.86 -23.19
C GLY A 332 -6.00 -6.92 -22.74
N ALA A 333 -5.92 -7.21 -21.43
CA ALA A 333 -5.02 -8.23 -20.88
C ALA A 333 -5.73 -9.11 -19.83
N THR A 334 -5.13 -10.26 -19.54
CA THR A 334 -5.56 -11.13 -18.43
C THR A 334 -4.77 -10.78 -17.18
N TRP A 335 -5.47 -10.68 -16.06
CA TRP A 335 -4.94 -10.27 -14.77
C TRP A 335 -5.25 -11.31 -13.69
N LYS A 336 -4.25 -11.62 -12.88
CA LYS A 336 -4.39 -12.48 -11.70
C LYS A 336 -4.42 -11.63 -10.44
N LEU A 337 -5.48 -11.78 -9.66
CA LEU A 337 -5.62 -11.09 -8.38
C LEU A 337 -4.98 -11.93 -7.28
N TYR A 338 -4.08 -11.32 -6.52
CA TYR A 338 -3.49 -11.85 -5.30
C TYR A 338 -4.01 -11.04 -4.11
N GLU A 339 -4.19 -11.69 -2.98
CA GLU A 339 -4.64 -11.05 -1.76
C GLU A 339 -3.68 -11.41 -0.62
N GLY A 340 -3.48 -10.51 0.33
CA GLY A 340 -2.82 -10.77 1.62
C GLY A 340 -3.03 -9.62 2.60
N GLN A 341 -2.49 -9.72 3.80
CA GLN A 341 -2.47 -8.61 4.75
C GLN A 341 -1.10 -7.95 4.74
N ASN A 342 -1.08 -6.62 4.73
CA ASN A 342 0.13 -5.86 4.97
C ASN A 342 0.60 -6.14 6.41
N PRO A 343 1.83 -6.66 6.62
CA PRO A 343 2.28 -7.06 7.95
C PRO A 343 2.47 -5.88 8.92
N ALA A 344 2.62 -4.65 8.41
CA ALA A 344 2.80 -3.47 9.24
C ALA A 344 1.46 -2.87 9.70
N SER A 345 0.47 -2.78 8.81
CA SER A 345 -0.82 -2.11 9.10
C SER A 345 -1.96 -3.08 9.38
N GLY A 346 -1.87 -4.34 8.94
CA GLY A 346 -2.97 -5.30 8.94
C GLY A 346 -4.04 -5.04 7.87
N VAL A 347 -3.88 -4.00 7.05
CA VAL A 347 -4.77 -3.69 5.91
C VAL A 347 -4.74 -4.84 4.91
N THR A 348 -5.91 -5.17 4.35
CA THR A 348 -6.00 -6.16 3.28
C THR A 348 -5.53 -5.54 1.96
N VAL A 349 -4.53 -6.15 1.35
CA VAL A 349 -3.94 -5.72 0.07
C VAL A 349 -4.34 -6.70 -1.02
N ARG A 350 -4.82 -6.14 -2.13
CA ARG A 350 -5.31 -6.85 -3.32
C ARG A 350 -4.57 -6.36 -4.54
N SER A 351 -3.63 -7.18 -5.02
CA SER A 351 -2.76 -6.81 -6.15
C SER A 351 -3.12 -7.60 -7.40
N MET A 352 -3.51 -6.90 -8.46
CA MET A 352 -3.71 -7.46 -9.78
C MET A 352 -2.41 -7.42 -10.57
N LEU A 353 -1.93 -8.60 -10.95
CA LEU A 353 -0.74 -8.79 -11.77
C LEU A 353 -1.18 -9.14 -13.19
N VAL A 354 -0.68 -8.40 -14.16
CA VAL A 354 -0.89 -8.71 -15.56
C VAL A 354 -0.05 -9.91 -15.96
N ASP A 355 -0.62 -10.84 -16.74
CA ASP A 355 0.12 -12.00 -17.24
C ASP A 355 1.21 -11.56 -18.23
N ASP A 356 0.90 -10.58 -19.08
CA ASP A 356 1.83 -9.94 -20.01
C ASP A 356 2.06 -8.47 -19.63
N ASN A 357 3.28 -8.14 -19.20
CA ASN A 357 3.63 -6.78 -18.83
C ASN A 357 3.38 -5.78 -19.97
N TYR A 358 2.82 -4.61 -19.64
CA TYR A 358 2.80 -3.46 -20.54
C TYR A 358 4.22 -2.97 -20.80
N ASP A 359 4.47 -2.43 -21.99
CA ASP A 359 5.78 -1.91 -22.37
C ASP A 359 5.66 -0.45 -22.81
N GLY A 360 5.95 0.45 -21.87
CA GLY A 360 6.05 1.88 -22.09
C GLY A 360 4.77 2.68 -21.88
N VAL A 361 3.58 2.08 -21.92
CA VAL A 361 2.34 2.84 -21.71
C VAL A 361 1.19 1.96 -21.19
N PHE A 362 0.37 2.55 -20.32
CA PHE A 362 -0.96 2.07 -19.93
C PHE A 362 -1.98 3.20 -20.13
N GLN A 363 -3.17 2.84 -20.60
CA GLN A 363 -4.34 3.72 -20.67
C GLN A 363 -5.60 2.92 -20.35
N GLY A 364 -6.48 3.47 -19.52
CA GLY A 364 -7.76 2.85 -19.20
C GLY A 364 -8.58 3.69 -18.23
N ASP A 365 -9.81 3.25 -17.96
CA ASP A 365 -10.62 3.79 -16.87
C ASP A 365 -10.52 2.86 -15.66
N LEU A 366 -9.84 3.32 -14.60
CA LEU A 366 -9.62 2.51 -13.39
C LEU A 366 -10.91 2.27 -12.61
N LYS A 367 -12.01 2.95 -12.93
CA LYS A 367 -13.32 2.62 -12.35
C LYS A 367 -13.78 1.23 -12.77
N GLU A 368 -13.49 0.80 -14.01
CA GLU A 368 -13.79 -0.56 -14.49
C GLU A 368 -13.19 -1.62 -13.55
N TRP A 369 -11.96 -1.37 -13.11
CA TRP A 369 -11.25 -2.22 -12.18
C TRP A 369 -11.87 -2.22 -10.79
N LEU A 370 -12.12 -1.05 -10.19
CA LEU A 370 -12.71 -0.97 -8.85
C LEU A 370 -14.15 -1.51 -8.80
N ASP A 371 -14.94 -1.29 -9.86
CA ASP A 371 -16.27 -1.88 -9.99
C ASP A 371 -16.20 -3.41 -10.06
N ALA A 372 -15.21 -3.97 -10.76
CA ALA A 372 -15.00 -5.42 -10.77
C ALA A 372 -14.65 -5.97 -9.39
N MET A 373 -13.91 -5.21 -8.56
CA MET A 373 -13.65 -5.57 -7.17
C MET A 373 -14.92 -5.56 -6.33
N ALA A 374 -15.76 -4.53 -6.50
CA ALA A 374 -17.06 -4.42 -5.83
C ALA A 374 -18.02 -5.56 -6.24
N GLN A 375 -18.09 -5.89 -7.53
CA GLN A 375 -18.94 -6.99 -8.03
C GLN A 375 -18.54 -8.36 -7.48
N LYS A 376 -17.25 -8.55 -7.14
CA LYS A 376 -16.76 -9.76 -6.47
C LYS A 376 -16.96 -9.75 -4.95
N GLY A 377 -17.44 -8.63 -4.39
CA GLY A 377 -17.64 -8.46 -2.96
C GLY A 377 -16.35 -8.22 -2.18
N TYR A 378 -15.28 -7.76 -2.84
CA TYR A 378 -14.04 -7.39 -2.15
C TYR A 378 -14.12 -6.05 -1.43
N ILE A 379 -15.02 -5.18 -1.89
CA ILE A 379 -15.41 -3.88 -1.31
C ILE A 379 -16.90 -3.65 -1.54
N ALA A 380 -17.51 -2.77 -0.74
CA ALA A 380 -18.84 -2.26 -1.04
C ALA A 380 -18.76 -1.06 -2.01
N ASP A 381 -19.79 -0.89 -2.85
CA ASP A 381 -19.89 0.24 -3.78
C ASP A 381 -20.16 1.58 -3.06
N ASP A 382 -20.52 1.55 -1.78
CA ASP A 382 -20.71 2.72 -0.93
C ASP A 382 -19.48 3.11 -0.10
N GLU A 383 -18.36 2.38 -0.25
CA GLU A 383 -17.05 2.78 0.28
C GLU A 383 -16.49 3.99 -0.45
N TYR A 384 -15.71 4.78 0.28
CA TYR A 384 -15.02 5.97 -0.21
C TYR A 384 -13.69 5.60 -0.85
N VAL A 385 -13.38 6.15 -2.01
CA VAL A 385 -12.02 6.12 -2.58
C VAL A 385 -11.20 7.21 -1.92
N THR A 386 -10.29 6.84 -1.01
CA THR A 386 -9.57 7.79 -0.14
C THR A 386 -8.15 8.09 -0.60
N VAL A 387 -7.55 7.18 -1.38
CA VAL A 387 -6.23 7.35 -2.01
C VAL A 387 -6.29 6.87 -3.45
N GLY A 388 -5.56 7.54 -4.35
CA GLY A 388 -5.32 7.10 -5.71
C GLY A 388 -4.00 7.66 -6.20
N ASN A 389 -3.08 6.78 -6.59
CA ASN A 389 -1.72 7.12 -7.00
C ASN A 389 -1.30 6.29 -8.21
N ALA A 390 -0.36 6.82 -9.01
CA ALA A 390 0.36 6.08 -10.04
C ALA A 390 1.87 6.30 -9.88
N GLY A 391 2.68 5.25 -9.93
CA GLY A 391 4.08 5.37 -9.60
C GLY A 391 4.92 4.12 -9.79
N THR A 392 6.11 4.13 -9.19
CA THR A 392 7.05 3.02 -9.19
C THR A 392 7.36 2.56 -7.77
N GLU A 393 7.15 1.27 -7.49
CA GLU A 393 7.73 0.62 -6.32
C GLU A 393 9.19 0.26 -6.61
N VAL A 394 10.09 0.67 -5.73
CA VAL A 394 11.55 0.60 -5.97
C VAL A 394 12.21 -0.35 -4.97
N PHE A 395 13.02 -1.29 -5.45
CA PHE A 395 13.78 -2.21 -4.59
C PHE A 395 15.28 -1.91 -4.63
N TYR A 396 15.87 -1.93 -5.83
CA TYR A 396 17.27 -1.59 -6.07
C TYR A 396 17.52 -1.33 -7.57
N GLY A 397 18.67 -0.75 -7.88
CA GLY A 397 19.19 -0.58 -9.23
C GLY A 397 19.76 0.81 -9.48
N LYS A 398 20.41 0.96 -10.65
CA LYS A 398 20.82 2.24 -11.22
C LYS A 398 20.04 2.48 -12.49
N ALA A 399 18.96 3.25 -12.37
CA ALA A 399 17.99 3.44 -13.44
C ALA A 399 17.49 4.89 -13.48
N THR A 400 17.10 5.34 -14.66
CA THR A 400 16.34 6.58 -14.85
C THR A 400 15.09 6.24 -15.62
N MET A 401 13.93 6.61 -15.10
CA MET A 401 12.66 6.52 -15.78
C MET A 401 12.12 7.93 -16.02
N GLU A 402 11.93 8.29 -17.28
CA GLU A 402 11.14 9.45 -17.67
C GLU A 402 9.69 9.01 -17.82
N ALA A 403 8.75 9.75 -17.24
CA ALA A 403 7.36 9.34 -17.19
C ALA A 403 6.39 10.50 -17.32
N THR A 404 5.16 10.16 -17.68
CA THR A 404 4.04 11.07 -17.76
C THR A 404 2.79 10.38 -17.22
N VAL A 405 2.07 11.08 -16.34
CA VAL A 405 0.84 10.57 -15.71
C VAL A 405 -0.28 11.58 -15.88
N ALA A 406 -1.44 11.12 -16.35
CA ALA A 406 -2.72 11.79 -16.16
C ALA A 406 -3.63 10.84 -15.38
N LEU A 407 -4.20 11.31 -14.28
CA LEU A 407 -5.04 10.50 -13.41
C LEU A 407 -6.02 11.42 -12.68
N ASP A 408 -7.32 11.20 -12.84
CA ASP A 408 -8.35 12.02 -12.19
C ASP A 408 -9.55 11.17 -11.76
N ILE A 409 -10.36 11.71 -10.84
CA ILE A 409 -11.64 11.14 -10.41
C ILE A 409 -12.73 12.13 -10.79
N ASN A 410 -13.57 11.74 -11.76
CA ASN A 410 -14.69 12.55 -12.26
C ASN A 410 -15.95 12.34 -11.43
#